data_AF-A0A6I5RAF2-F1
#
_entry.id   AF-A0A6I5RAF2-F1
#
_cell.length_a   1.000
_cell.length_b   1.000
_cell.length_c   1.000
_cell.angle_alpha   90.00
_cell.angle_beta   90.00
_cell.angle_gamma   90.00
#
_symmetry.space_group_name_H-M   'P 1'
#
loop_
_entity.id
_entity.type
_entity.pdbx_description
1 polymer ?
#
loop_
_entity_poly.entity_id
_entity_poly.type
_entity_poly.pdbx_seq_one_letter_code
_entity_poly.pdbx_strand_id
1 'polypeptide(L)'
;MTSENEGANGQAEAKSTSTTKGTTRKTTTSRRQTKGSLVKAQEPGNGEVFVLDDNTRIAPTDSLPNHRPIALSDFTVVGSLNMAGDRPIMADTVEVFTTDLLPGHRPVAVSTLPISELDFLPGNRPIAPNDVVDPPPSILMGYLD
;
A
#
# COMPACT_ATOMS: atom_id res chain seq x y z
N MET A 1 -21.87 -24.81 -25.28
CA MET A 1 -21.39 -25.80 -24.30
C MET A 1 -21.10 -25.04 -23.02
N THR A 2 -21.85 -25.34 -21.96
CA THR A 2 -21.74 -24.74 -20.62
C THR A 2 -21.29 -25.84 -19.68
N SER A 3 -20.25 -25.60 -18.87
CA SER A 3 -19.93 -26.45 -17.73
C SER A 3 -19.50 -25.58 -16.56
N GLU A 4 -20.31 -25.64 -15.51
CA GLU A 4 -20.14 -25.06 -14.19
C GLU A 4 -19.27 -25.97 -13.30
N ASN A 5 -18.34 -25.35 -12.57
CA ASN A 5 -18.13 -25.40 -11.11
C ASN A 5 -17.85 -26.71 -10.32
N GLU A 6 -17.15 -26.47 -9.19
CA GLU A 6 -17.03 -27.22 -7.92
C GLU A 6 -15.77 -28.10 -7.72
N GLY A 7 -14.77 -27.52 -7.05
CA GLY A 7 -14.54 -27.77 -5.61
C GLY A 7 -13.83 -29.06 -5.14
N ALA A 8 -12.81 -28.82 -4.29
CA ALA A 8 -12.36 -29.59 -3.11
C ALA A 8 -11.24 -30.67 -3.21
N ASN A 9 -10.03 -30.24 -2.82
CA ASN A 9 -9.19 -30.70 -1.69
C ASN A 9 -9.06 -32.21 -1.38
N GLY A 10 -7.82 -32.72 -1.29
CA GLY A 10 -7.54 -33.96 -0.57
C GLY A 10 -6.19 -34.64 -0.78
N GLN A 11 -5.24 -34.33 0.12
CA GLN A 11 -4.26 -35.24 0.76
C GLN A 11 -3.02 -35.76 0.02
N ALA A 12 -1.99 -35.89 0.87
CA ALA A 12 -0.59 -36.13 0.62
C ALA A 12 -0.24 -37.62 0.55
N GLU A 13 0.86 -37.95 -0.12
CA GLU A 13 1.55 -39.22 0.08
C GLU A 13 3.05 -38.98 0.29
N ALA A 14 3.50 -39.38 1.47
CA ALA A 14 4.85 -39.26 1.96
C ALA A 14 5.76 -40.33 1.36
N LYS A 15 6.98 -39.96 0.97
CA LYS A 15 8.09 -40.92 0.84
C LYS A 15 9.21 -40.56 1.80
N SER A 16 9.08 -41.11 3.00
CA SER A 16 10.13 -41.24 4.00
C SER A 16 11.03 -42.42 3.63
N THR A 17 12.34 -42.22 3.54
CA THR A 17 13.34 -43.22 3.94
C THR A 17 14.64 -42.51 4.30
N SER A 18 14.89 -42.49 5.60
CA SER A 18 16.14 -42.19 6.32
C SER A 18 17.23 -43.22 5.95
N THR A 19 18.54 -43.07 6.18
CA THR A 19 19.21 -42.59 7.40
C THR A 19 20.75 -42.55 7.21
N THR A 20 21.42 -41.83 8.12
CA THR A 20 22.78 -41.99 8.69
C THR A 20 23.98 -41.43 7.91
N LYS A 21 24.97 -40.74 8.49
CA LYS A 21 25.36 -40.45 9.89
C LYS A 21 26.33 -39.24 9.84
N GLY A 22 26.23 -38.28 10.75
CA GLY A 22 27.17 -37.16 10.81
C GLY A 22 27.03 -36.35 12.09
N THR A 23 27.71 -36.83 13.14
CA THR A 23 27.76 -36.24 14.48
C THR A 23 28.52 -34.91 14.47
N THR A 24 27.85 -33.80 14.79
CA THR A 24 28.52 -32.66 15.46
C THR A 24 27.59 -32.04 16.50
N ARG A 25 28.09 -32.00 17.73
CA ARG A 25 27.44 -31.51 18.96
C ARG A 25 27.77 -30.03 19.18
N LYS A 26 26.87 -29.32 19.87
CA LYS A 26 26.87 -27.92 20.36
C LYS A 26 26.16 -26.95 19.41
N THR A 27 25.25 -26.07 19.84
CA THR A 27 24.82 -25.66 21.19
C THR A 27 23.45 -25.02 21.04
N THR A 28 22.52 -25.38 21.92
CA THR A 28 21.32 -24.61 22.21
C THR A 28 21.73 -23.23 22.71
N THR A 29 21.52 -22.21 21.89
CA THR A 29 21.35 -20.84 22.38
C THR A 29 19.97 -20.40 21.94
N SER A 30 18.98 -20.65 22.79
CA SER A 30 17.73 -19.90 22.78
C SER A 30 18.11 -18.45 23.01
N ARG A 31 18.22 -17.69 21.92
CA ARG A 31 18.48 -16.26 21.99
C ARG A 31 17.17 -15.60 22.36
N ARG A 32 17.05 -15.34 23.68
CA ARG A 32 16.12 -14.40 24.29
C ARG A 32 15.83 -13.26 23.31
N GLN A 33 14.60 -13.22 22.77
CA GLN A 33 14.13 -12.10 21.98
C GLN A 33 14.12 -10.86 22.88
N THR A 34 15.11 -10.01 22.67
CA THR A 34 15.12 -8.65 23.19
C THR A 34 14.08 -7.86 22.40
N LYS A 35 13.21 -7.12 23.09
CA LYS A 35 12.33 -6.11 22.47
C LYS A 35 13.15 -5.29 21.46
N GLY A 36 12.74 -5.27 20.20
CA GLY A 36 13.48 -4.69 19.07
C GLY A 36 14.00 -5.72 18.06
N SER A 37 13.18 -6.70 17.65
CA SER A 37 13.62 -7.79 16.76
C SER A 37 13.39 -7.43 15.30
N LEU A 38 14.44 -7.04 14.58
CA LEU A 38 14.43 -6.88 13.11
C LEU A 38 13.95 -8.19 12.45
N VAL A 39 12.78 -8.15 11.80
CA VAL A 39 12.27 -9.31 11.07
C VAL A 39 12.77 -9.22 9.63
N LYS A 40 13.52 -10.25 9.20
CA LYS A 40 13.97 -10.40 7.81
C LYS A 40 12.82 -11.03 7.01
N ALA A 41 12.17 -10.23 6.16
CA ALA A 41 11.21 -10.72 5.18
C ALA A 41 11.96 -11.00 3.87
N GLN A 42 11.93 -12.25 3.43
CA GLN A 42 12.52 -12.66 2.15
C GLN A 42 11.39 -12.87 1.14
N GLU A 43 11.19 -11.90 0.25
CA GLU A 43 10.35 -12.09 -0.92
C GLU A 43 11.17 -12.73 -2.06
N PRO A 44 10.64 -13.72 -2.78
CA PRO A 44 11.39 -14.40 -3.83
C PRO A 44 11.52 -13.49 -5.06
N GLY A 45 12.64 -12.76 -5.15
CA GLY A 45 13.02 -11.99 -6.34
C GLY A 45 13.46 -10.55 -6.06
N ASN A 46 13.14 -10.02 -4.88
CA ASN A 46 13.54 -8.68 -4.45
C ASN A 46 14.48 -8.81 -3.23
N GLY A 47 15.47 -7.92 -3.12
CA GLY A 47 16.52 -7.98 -2.09
C GLY A 47 15.99 -8.07 -0.65
N GLU A 48 16.89 -8.33 0.31
CA GLU A 48 16.53 -8.55 1.72
C GLU A 48 15.72 -7.36 2.27
N VAL A 49 14.48 -7.58 2.75
CA VAL A 49 13.67 -6.53 3.37
C VAL A 49 13.70 -6.69 4.89
N PHE A 50 14.07 -5.61 5.58
CA PHE A 50 14.04 -5.53 7.04
C PHE A 50 12.76 -4.83 7.49
N VAL A 51 12.04 -5.42 8.45
CA VAL A 51 10.87 -4.78 9.09
C VAL A 51 11.26 -4.31 10.49
N LEU A 52 11.01 -3.03 10.76
CA LEU A 52 11.25 -2.40 12.07
C LEU A 52 10.03 -2.57 12.99
N ASP A 53 10.19 -2.16 14.26
CA ASP A 53 9.14 -2.26 15.28
C ASP A 53 7.90 -1.41 14.97
N ASP A 54 8.05 -0.38 14.14
CA ASP A 54 7.00 0.53 13.66
C ASP A 54 6.36 0.06 12.34
N ASN A 55 6.60 -1.20 11.93
CA ASN A 55 6.19 -1.79 10.66
C ASN A 55 6.81 -1.14 9.40
N THR A 56 7.79 -0.25 9.55
CA THR A 56 8.51 0.31 8.40
C THR A 56 9.33 -0.78 7.72
N ARG A 57 9.13 -0.95 6.42
CA ARG A 57 9.87 -1.91 5.57
C ARG A 57 11.05 -1.21 4.93
N ILE A 58 12.26 -1.72 5.12
CA ILE A 58 13.50 -1.12 4.62
C ILE A 58 14.22 -2.10 3.71
N ALA A 59 14.67 -1.63 2.55
CA ALA A 59 15.54 -2.35 1.65
C ALA A 59 16.97 -1.76 1.69
N PRO A 60 18.03 -2.58 1.80
CA PRO A 60 19.40 -2.14 1.58
C PRO A 60 19.57 -1.79 0.11
N THR A 61 20.27 -0.70 -0.18
CA THR A 61 20.49 -0.25 -1.56
C THR A 61 21.96 0.00 -1.83
N ASP A 62 22.48 -0.59 -2.91
CA ASP A 62 23.85 -0.36 -3.36
C ASP A 62 23.93 0.82 -4.36
N SER A 63 22.77 1.26 -4.87
CA SER A 63 22.67 2.33 -5.86
C SER A 63 22.83 3.73 -5.29
N LEU A 64 22.67 3.92 -3.98
CA LEU A 64 22.81 5.23 -3.34
C LEU A 64 24.21 5.40 -2.74
N PRO A 65 24.77 6.61 -2.74
CA PRO A 65 26.03 6.90 -2.06
C PRO A 65 25.98 6.44 -0.60
N ASN A 66 27.04 5.77 -0.14
CA ASN A 66 27.18 5.21 1.21
C ASN A 66 26.13 4.14 1.58
N HIS A 67 25.59 3.41 0.60
CA HIS A 67 24.67 2.28 0.82
C HIS A 67 23.47 2.64 1.70
N ARG A 68 22.94 3.86 1.53
CA ARG A 68 21.84 4.38 2.37
C ARG A 68 20.60 3.49 2.21
N PRO A 69 20.06 2.90 3.30
CA PRO A 69 18.83 2.12 3.23
C PRO A 69 17.65 3.00 2.83
N ILE A 70 16.66 2.41 2.14
CA ILE A 70 15.45 3.10 1.68
C ILE A 70 14.23 2.40 2.26
N ALA A 71 13.27 3.18 2.74
CA ALA A 71 11.97 2.66 3.14
C ALA A 71 11.10 2.35 1.90
N LEU A 72 10.45 1.20 1.89
CA LEU A 72 9.52 0.82 0.84
C LEU A 72 8.21 1.63 0.98
N SER A 73 7.69 2.12 -0.14
CA SER A 73 6.39 2.77 -0.22
C SER A 73 5.29 1.78 -0.61
N ASP A 74 4.03 2.12 -0.32
CA ASP A 74 2.86 1.32 -0.69
C ASP A 74 2.34 1.60 -2.11
N PHE A 75 2.99 2.49 -2.87
CA PHE A 75 2.61 2.81 -4.25
C PHE A 75 2.86 1.63 -5.20
N THR A 76 1.94 1.43 -6.15
CA THR A 76 2.08 0.43 -7.20
C THR A 76 2.42 1.11 -8.53
N VAL A 77 3.53 0.69 -9.13
CA VAL A 77 3.94 1.16 -10.46
C VAL A 77 3.22 0.32 -11.51
N VAL A 78 2.40 0.96 -12.36
CA VAL A 78 1.62 0.28 -13.42
C VAL A 78 2.32 0.34 -14.78
N GLY A 79 3.25 1.27 -14.96
CA GLY A 79 4.01 1.41 -16.19
C GLY A 79 5.14 2.41 -16.04
N SER A 80 5.86 2.66 -17.13
CA SER A 80 6.89 3.69 -17.20
C SER A 80 6.82 4.44 -18.52
N LEU A 81 7.10 5.74 -18.48
CA LEU A 81 7.20 6.60 -19.65
C LEU A 81 8.67 6.96 -19.89
N ASN A 82 9.19 6.62 -21.07
CA ASN A 82 10.57 6.92 -21.46
C ASN A 82 10.60 7.99 -22.56
N MET A 83 10.33 9.23 -22.17
CA MET A 83 10.39 10.40 -23.06
C MET A 83 11.48 11.40 -22.65
N ALA A 84 11.83 11.43 -21.36
CA ALA A 84 12.88 12.27 -20.79
C ALA A 84 13.48 11.57 -19.57
N GLY A 85 13.98 10.34 -19.79
CA GLY A 85 14.35 9.37 -18.76
C GLY A 85 13.18 8.46 -18.36
N ASP A 86 13.47 7.43 -17.57
CA ASP A 86 12.47 6.49 -17.04
C ASP A 86 11.65 7.16 -15.94
N ARG A 87 10.39 7.50 -16.26
CA ARG A 87 9.44 8.10 -15.32
C ARG A 87 8.38 7.07 -14.97
N PRO A 88 8.31 6.57 -13.72
CA PRO A 88 7.30 5.61 -13.33
C PRO A 88 5.90 6.25 -13.34
N ILE A 89 4.92 5.47 -13.79
CA ILE A 89 3.50 5.81 -13.75
C ILE A 89 2.91 5.01 -12.60
N MET A 90 2.36 5.71 -11.60
CA MET A 90 1.75 5.10 -10.41
C MET A 90 0.25 4.89 -10.63
N ALA A 91 -0.31 3.85 -10.00
CA ALA A 91 -1.75 3.75 -9.86
C ALA A 91 -2.27 4.87 -8.93
N ASP A 92 -3.40 5.46 -9.30
CA ASP A 92 -4.11 6.47 -8.51
C ASP A 92 -5.62 6.14 -8.54
N THR A 93 -6.33 6.62 -7.53
CA THR A 93 -7.79 6.48 -7.37
C THR A 93 -8.56 7.71 -7.87
N VAL A 94 -7.88 8.75 -8.35
CA VAL A 94 -8.53 9.97 -8.87
C VAL A 94 -9.26 9.68 -10.18
N GLU A 95 -10.55 9.98 -10.22
CA GLU A 95 -11.37 9.88 -11.44
C GLU A 95 -11.28 11.18 -12.25
N VAL A 96 -10.88 11.07 -13.52
CA VAL A 96 -10.75 12.20 -14.44
C VAL A 96 -11.99 12.32 -15.30
N PHE A 97 -12.68 13.46 -15.22
CA PHE A 97 -13.84 13.76 -16.04
C PHE A 97 -13.45 14.04 -17.49
N THR A 98 -12.45 14.89 -17.70
CA THR A 98 -11.97 15.27 -19.04
C THR A 98 -10.60 15.91 -18.99
N THR A 99 -9.86 15.81 -20.09
CA THR A 99 -8.59 16.51 -20.31
C THR A 99 -8.71 17.62 -21.33
N ASP A 100 -9.75 17.62 -22.16
CA ASP A 100 -9.76 18.37 -23.43
C ASP A 100 -10.45 19.72 -23.35
N LEU A 101 -11.16 19.99 -22.25
CA LEU A 101 -11.84 21.28 -22.05
C LEU A 101 -10.86 22.44 -21.81
N LEU A 102 -9.66 22.16 -21.27
CA LEU A 102 -8.68 23.18 -20.90
C LEU A 102 -7.48 23.14 -21.85
N PRO A 103 -6.90 24.31 -22.18
CA PRO A 103 -5.73 24.38 -23.06
C PRO A 103 -4.54 23.63 -22.46
N GLY A 104 -3.86 22.86 -23.31
CA GLY A 104 -2.73 22.03 -22.91
C GLY A 104 -3.12 20.71 -22.25
N HIS A 105 -4.32 20.19 -22.55
CA HIS A 105 -4.85 18.91 -22.05
C HIS A 105 -4.79 18.78 -20.52
N ARG A 106 -5.17 19.83 -19.80
CA ARG A 106 -5.13 19.84 -18.33
C ARG A 106 -6.28 18.99 -17.79
N PRO A 107 -6.01 17.94 -16.99
CA PRO A 107 -7.05 17.07 -16.46
C PRO A 107 -7.96 17.83 -15.47
N VAL A 108 -9.26 17.60 -15.61
CA VAL A 108 -10.31 18.03 -14.69
C VAL A 108 -10.81 16.80 -13.96
N ALA A 109 -10.64 16.75 -12.65
CA ALA A 109 -11.09 15.63 -11.82
C ALA A 109 -12.56 15.75 -11.45
N VAL A 110 -13.21 14.60 -11.20
CA VAL A 110 -14.54 14.56 -10.61
C VAL A 110 -14.46 14.95 -9.13
N SER A 111 -15.36 15.83 -8.69
CA SER A 111 -15.50 16.14 -7.27
C SER A 111 -16.26 15.01 -6.57
N THR A 112 -15.65 14.41 -5.54
CA THR A 112 -16.32 13.45 -4.65
C THR A 112 -17.09 14.14 -3.52
N LEU A 113 -16.99 15.46 -3.40
CA LEU A 113 -17.68 16.24 -2.38
C LEU A 113 -19.18 16.34 -2.69
N PRO A 114 -20.07 16.04 -1.72
CA PRO A 114 -21.50 16.26 -1.87
C PRO A 114 -21.79 17.77 -1.75
N ILE A 115 -21.79 18.47 -2.88
CA ILE A 115 -22.20 19.87 -2.96
C ILE A 115 -23.67 19.97 -3.32
N SER A 116 -24.37 20.89 -2.66
CA SER A 116 -25.75 21.20 -3.01
C SER A 116 -25.77 22.39 -3.98
N GLU A 117 -26.31 22.18 -5.19
CA GLU A 117 -26.52 23.25 -6.18
C GLU A 117 -27.79 24.02 -5.81
N LEU A 118 -27.61 25.08 -5.02
CA LEU A 118 -28.69 25.98 -4.60
C LEU A 118 -28.66 27.25 -5.47
N ASP A 119 -29.44 27.23 -6.55
CA ASP A 119 -29.54 28.34 -7.52
C ASP A 119 -30.12 29.64 -6.94
N PHE A 120 -30.61 29.62 -5.70
CA PHE A 120 -31.11 30.82 -5.02
C PHE A 120 -30.02 31.66 -4.34
N LEU A 121 -28.79 31.14 -4.22
CA LEU A 121 -27.68 31.89 -3.64
C LEU A 121 -27.07 32.83 -4.68
N PRO A 122 -26.76 34.08 -4.31
CA PRO A 122 -26.15 35.02 -5.23
C PRO A 122 -24.79 34.51 -5.71
N GLY A 123 -24.67 34.30 -7.02
CA GLY A 123 -23.45 33.82 -7.67
C GLY A 123 -23.22 32.32 -7.55
N ASN A 124 -24.28 31.52 -7.42
CA ASN A 124 -24.24 30.04 -7.44
C ASN A 124 -23.19 29.47 -6.49
N ARG A 125 -23.10 30.03 -5.27
CA ARG A 125 -22.12 29.60 -4.27
C ARG A 125 -22.52 28.22 -3.74
N PRO A 126 -21.71 27.17 -3.91
CA PRO A 126 -22.04 25.85 -3.40
C PRO A 126 -21.98 25.82 -1.87
N ILE A 127 -22.90 25.09 -1.25
CA ILE A 127 -22.92 24.83 0.19
C ILE A 127 -22.80 23.32 0.43
N ALA A 128 -21.94 22.93 1.36
CA ALA A 128 -21.84 21.56 1.84
C ALA A 128 -22.88 21.29 2.93
N PRO A 129 -23.44 20.08 3.02
CA PRO A 129 -24.38 19.72 4.09
C PRO A 129 -23.67 19.71 5.46
N ASN A 130 -24.36 20.17 6.50
CA ASN A 130 -23.84 20.14 7.88
C ASN A 130 -23.93 18.75 8.53
N ASP A 131 -24.52 17.76 7.85
CA ASP A 131 -24.71 16.41 8.40
C ASP A 131 -23.46 15.53 8.23
N VAL A 132 -22.54 15.92 7.35
CA VAL A 132 -21.28 15.19 7.05
C VAL A 132 -20.11 15.96 7.65
N VAL A 133 -20.19 16.25 8.95
CA VAL A 133 -19.10 16.89 9.70
C VAL A 133 -18.35 15.80 10.47
N ASP A 134 -17.06 15.66 10.19
CA ASP A 134 -16.14 14.78 10.93
C ASP A 134 -15.17 15.64 11.76
N PRO A 135 -15.23 15.61 13.10
CA PRO A 135 -16.05 14.75 13.95
C PRO A 135 -17.52 15.19 14.04
N PRO A 136 -18.46 14.25 14.31
CA PRO A 136 -19.89 14.55 14.38
C PRO A 136 -20.20 15.70 15.36
N PRO A 137 -21.25 16.49 15.12
CA PRO A 137 -21.57 17.66 15.92
C PRO A 137 -21.67 17.40 17.43
N SER A 138 -22.10 16.19 17.84
CA SER A 138 -22.15 15.76 19.24
C SER A 138 -20.79 15.82 19.96
N ILE A 139 -19.70 15.55 19.23
CA ILE A 139 -18.33 15.63 19.75
C ILE A 139 -17.89 17.09 19.83
N LEU A 140 -18.22 17.90 18.82
CA LEU A 140 -17.88 19.32 18.78
C LEU A 140 -18.59 20.13 19.87
N MET A 141 -19.85 19.80 20.19
CA MET A 141 -20.61 20.49 21.25
C MET A 141 -20.08 20.23 22.66
N GLY A 142 -19.23 19.22 22.86
CA GLY A 142 -18.58 18.93 24.15
C GLY A 142 -17.38 19.83 24.48
N TYR A 143 -16.95 20.70 23.55
CA TYR A 143 -15.79 21.60 23.70
C TYR A 143 -16.16 23.09 23.79
N LEU A 144 -17.45 23.42 23.78
CA LEU A 144 -17.94 24.77 24.08
C LEU A 144 -18.14 24.88 25.61
N ASP A 145 -17.13 25.40 26.30
CA ASP A 145 -17.22 25.94 27.67
C ASP A 145 -17.45 27.47 27.60
#